data_AF-A0A2P2D469-F1
#
_entry.id   AF-A0A2P2D469-F1
#
_cell.length_a   1.000
_cell.length_b   1.000
_cell.length_c   1.000
_cell.angle_alpha   90.00
_cell.angle_beta   90.00
_cell.angle_gamma   90.00
#
_symmetry.space_group_name_H-M   'P 1'
#
loop_
_entity.id
_entity.type
_entity.pdbx_description
1 polymer ?
#
loop_
_entity_poly.entity_id
_entity_poly.type
_entity_poly.pdbx_seq_one_letter_code
_entity_poly.pdbx_strand_id
1 'polypeptide(L)'
;MIQFYLISGTSMMPSYKENDWVLVKKWGFPAQIGPWVLYILEPDVDRFDVLVLDGIGAELSLKRVVGLPGDFFRFSEGRILINDSSLEEPFLNSGYKTQAPSASILPVIGVSGNIGIGDSGRIPPGYVLVLGDNREFSTDSRNYGLIPFKKLRGKVITSF
;
A
#
# COMPACT_ATOMS: atom_id res chain seq x y z
N MET A 1 -10.56 13.19 -10.77
CA MET A 1 -9.80 14.41 -10.45
C MET A 1 -8.32 14.05 -10.39
N ILE A 2 -7.43 14.97 -10.80
CA ILE A 2 -5.98 14.78 -10.75
C ILE A 2 -5.39 15.74 -9.71
N GLN A 3 -4.41 15.30 -8.93
CA GLN A 3 -3.71 16.12 -7.94
C GLN A 3 -2.20 15.85 -7.97
N PHE A 4 -1.41 16.89 -7.70
CA PHE A 4 0.04 16.79 -7.55
C PHE A 4 0.42 16.64 -6.07
N TYR A 5 1.42 15.81 -5.80
CA TYR A 5 2.05 15.67 -4.50
C TYR A 5 3.57 15.75 -4.64
N LEU A 6 4.23 16.37 -3.67
CA LEU A 6 5.67 16.35 -3.54
C LEU A 6 6.06 15.17 -2.64
N ILE A 7 7.02 14.36 -3.08
CA ILE A 7 7.51 13.24 -2.29
C ILE A 7 8.47 13.74 -1.22
N SER A 8 8.21 13.30 0.01
CA SER A 8 9.09 13.49 1.16
C SER A 8 9.42 12.13 1.78
N GLY A 9 10.70 11.92 2.11
CA GLY A 9 11.21 10.66 2.66
C GLY A 9 11.68 9.63 1.62
N THR A 10 12.17 8.49 2.12
CA THR A 10 12.96 7.52 1.34
C THR A 10 12.28 6.16 1.16
N SER A 11 11.05 5.99 1.67
CA SER A 11 10.32 4.71 1.72
C SER A 11 10.05 4.08 0.33
N MET A 12 10.01 4.89 -0.72
CA MET A 12 9.71 4.47 -2.08
C MET A 12 10.93 4.55 -3.02
N MET A 13 12.13 4.78 -2.48
CA MET A 13 13.36 4.68 -3.28
C MET A 13 13.60 3.23 -3.71
N PRO A 14 14.19 2.99 -4.91
CA PRO A 14 14.68 3.99 -5.87
C PRO A 14 13.60 4.53 -6.82
N SER A 15 12.39 3.96 -6.82
CA SER A 15 11.34 4.30 -7.79
C SER A 15 10.81 5.72 -7.65
N TYR A 16 10.75 6.24 -6.42
CA TYR A 16 10.39 7.62 -6.12
C TYR A 16 11.38 8.19 -5.11
N LYS A 17 11.98 9.32 -5.44
CA LYS A 17 13.02 9.99 -4.65
C LYS A 17 12.44 11.19 -3.93
N GLU A 18 13.15 11.63 -2.91
CA GLU A 18 12.81 12.85 -2.20
C GLU A 18 12.85 14.05 -3.18
N ASN A 19 11.82 14.90 -3.08
CA ASN A 19 11.54 16.03 -3.97
C ASN A 19 11.03 15.68 -5.39
N ASP A 20 10.78 14.40 -5.70
CA ASP A 20 10.04 14.06 -6.92
C ASP A 20 8.60 14.61 -6.81
N TRP A 21 8.04 15.04 -7.93
CA TRP A 21 6.62 15.31 -8.04
C TRP A 21 5.91 14.08 -8.57
N VAL A 22 4.74 13.77 -8.01
CA VAL A 22 3.86 12.71 -8.52
C VAL A 22 2.50 13.26 -8.92
N LEU A 23 2.00 12.77 -10.05
CA LEU A 23 0.65 13.02 -10.54
C LEU A 23 -0.27 11.88 -10.11
N VAL A 24 -1.35 12.19 -9.40
CA VAL A 24 -2.23 11.19 -8.80
C VAL A 24 -3.66 11.32 -9.34
N LYS A 25 -4.20 10.23 -9.88
CA LYS A 25 -5.63 10.07 -10.19
C LYS A 25 -6.37 9.72 -8.91
N LYS A 26 -7.19 10.64 -8.40
CA LYS A 26 -7.97 10.39 -7.18
C LYS A 26 -9.20 9.53 -7.47
N TRP A 27 -9.46 8.58 -6.58
CA TRP A 27 -10.69 7.78 -6.61
C TRP A 27 -11.79 8.42 -5.78
N GLY A 28 -13.03 8.02 -6.12
CA GLY A 28 -14.31 8.39 -5.53
C GLY A 28 -14.28 9.39 -4.38
N PHE A 29 -14.81 10.59 -4.62
CA PHE A 29 -15.33 11.38 -3.52
C PHE A 29 -16.51 10.61 -2.91
N PRO A 30 -16.67 10.61 -1.57
CA PRO A 30 -17.97 10.27 -0.99
C PRO A 30 -19.01 11.18 -1.63
N ALA A 31 -19.96 10.62 -2.38
CA ALA A 31 -21.10 11.38 -2.84
C ALA A 31 -22.08 11.45 -1.69
N GLN A 32 -22.22 12.64 -1.12
CA GLN A 32 -23.25 12.88 -0.13
C GLN A 32 -24.59 13.06 -0.84
N ILE A 33 -25.50 12.12 -0.62
CA ILE A 33 -26.87 12.13 -1.14
C ILE A 33 -27.81 12.21 0.07
N GLY A 34 -28.16 13.44 0.44
CA GLY A 34 -28.91 13.70 1.69
C GLY A 34 -28.11 13.29 2.93
N PRO A 35 -28.67 12.51 3.88
CA PRO A 35 -27.94 12.04 5.04
C PRO A 35 -27.00 10.85 4.74
N TRP A 36 -26.98 10.35 3.50
CA TRP A 36 -26.21 9.17 3.10
C TRP A 36 -24.90 9.57 2.43
N VAL A 37 -23.82 8.88 2.79
CA VAL A 37 -22.54 8.96 2.08
C VAL A 37 -22.38 7.71 1.24
N LEU A 38 -22.41 7.87 -0.09
CA LEU A 38 -22.21 6.78 -1.03
C LEU A 38 -20.77 6.79 -1.56
N TYR A 39 -20.07 5.67 -1.35
CA TYR A 39 -18.81 5.38 -2.03
C TYR A 39 -19.15 4.71 -3.36
N ILE A 40 -19.29 5.50 -4.43
CA ILE A 40 -19.93 5.05 -5.67
C ILE A 40 -19.08 4.03 -6.43
N LEU A 41 -17.77 3.95 -6.18
CA LEU A 41 -16.85 3.11 -6.96
C LEU A 41 -15.84 2.45 -6.04
N GLU A 42 -15.72 1.12 -6.13
CA GLU A 42 -14.53 0.43 -5.64
C GLU A 42 -13.31 0.95 -6.41
N PRO A 43 -12.18 1.21 -5.73
CA PRO A 43 -10.97 1.67 -6.39
C PRO A 43 -10.45 0.59 -7.34
N ASP A 44 -10.20 1.00 -8.57
CA ASP A 44 -9.60 0.17 -9.63
C ASP A 44 -8.10 0.01 -9.35
N VAL A 45 -7.73 -1.07 -8.65
CA VAL A 45 -6.39 -1.31 -8.11
C VAL A 45 -5.80 -2.58 -8.72
N ASP A 46 -4.66 -2.41 -9.40
CA ASP A 46 -3.87 -3.51 -9.94
C ASP A 46 -2.64 -3.80 -9.08
N ARG A 47 -2.10 -5.01 -9.23
CA ARG A 47 -0.81 -5.35 -8.61
C ARG A 47 0.27 -4.43 -9.16
N PHE A 48 1.14 -3.98 -8.26
CA PHE A 48 2.21 -3.01 -8.50
C PHE A 48 1.79 -1.57 -8.73
N ASP A 49 0.50 -1.26 -8.65
CA ASP A 49 0.07 0.13 -8.58
C ASP A 49 0.69 0.83 -7.37
N VAL A 50 1.01 2.10 -7.56
CA VAL A 50 1.55 2.95 -6.49
C VAL A 50 0.45 3.89 -6.06
N LEU A 51 0.08 3.81 -4.78
CA LEU A 51 -1.10 4.45 -4.25
C LEU A 51 -0.74 5.49 -3.21
N VAL A 52 -1.50 6.59 -3.20
CA VAL A 52 -1.58 7.50 -2.06
C VAL A 52 -2.66 6.96 -1.12
N LEU A 53 -2.32 6.79 0.15
CA LEU A 53 -3.20 6.25 1.18
C LEU A 53 -3.08 7.00 2.49
N ASP A 54 -4.09 6.87 3.35
CA ASP A 54 -4.02 7.32 4.74
C ASP A 54 -3.13 6.36 5.54
N GLY A 55 -1.94 6.84 5.92
CA GLY A 55 -0.97 6.12 6.74
C GLY A 55 -1.27 6.22 8.25
N ILE A 56 -0.23 6.00 9.05
CA ILE A 56 -0.31 6.15 10.51
C ILE A 56 -0.58 7.62 10.84
N GLY A 57 -1.45 7.89 11.83
CA GLY A 57 -1.74 9.26 12.25
C GLY A 57 -2.49 10.11 11.22
N ALA A 58 -3.10 9.49 10.20
CA ALA A 58 -3.76 10.15 9.08
C ALA A 58 -2.85 10.99 8.17
N GLU A 59 -1.54 10.80 8.25
CA GLU A 59 -0.60 11.34 7.27
C GLU A 59 -0.68 10.59 5.94
N LEU A 60 -0.50 11.29 4.82
CA LEU A 60 -0.50 10.64 3.51
C LEU A 60 0.77 9.81 3.34
N SER A 61 0.61 8.59 2.86
CA SER A 61 1.73 7.71 2.54
C SER A 61 1.64 7.24 1.09
N LEU A 62 2.81 7.08 0.47
CA LEU A 62 2.95 6.44 -0.83
C LEU A 62 3.44 5.01 -0.64
N LYS A 63 2.74 4.02 -1.21
CA LYS A 63 3.10 2.60 -1.14
C LYS A 63 2.71 1.87 -2.42
N ARG A 64 3.39 0.77 -2.71
CA ARG A 64 3.10 -0.10 -3.84
C ARG A 64 2.22 -1.27 -3.43
N VAL A 65 1.22 -1.58 -4.23
CA VAL A 65 0.35 -2.74 -4.06
C VAL A 65 1.11 -4.00 -4.41
N VAL A 66 1.15 -4.94 -3.49
CA VAL A 66 1.84 -6.22 -3.64
C VAL A 66 0.87 -7.38 -3.61
N GLY A 67 -0.27 -7.24 -2.91
CA GLY A 67 -1.33 -8.25 -2.86
C GLY A 67 -2.73 -7.64 -2.99
N LEU A 68 -3.59 -8.34 -3.71
CA LEU A 68 -4.97 -7.97 -4.01
C LEU A 68 -5.97 -8.85 -3.24
N PRO A 69 -7.25 -8.44 -3.14
CA PRO A 69 -8.29 -9.29 -2.58
C PRO A 69 -8.28 -10.71 -3.15
N GLY A 70 -8.37 -11.71 -2.27
CA GLY A 70 -8.34 -13.11 -2.64
C GLY A 70 -6.95 -13.73 -2.75
N ASP A 71 -5.88 -12.94 -2.87
CA ASP A 71 -4.52 -13.47 -2.89
C ASP A 71 -4.16 -14.15 -1.56
N PHE A 72 -3.35 -15.20 -1.66
CA PHE A 72 -2.61 -15.75 -0.54
C PHE A 72 -1.17 -15.26 -0.58
N PHE A 73 -0.73 -14.53 0.45
CA PHE A 73 0.65 -14.07 0.56
C PHE A 73 1.44 -14.94 1.55
N ARG A 74 2.75 -15.09 1.31
CA ARG A 74 3.70 -15.70 2.25
C ARG A 74 5.05 -14.99 2.17
N PHE A 75 5.59 -14.60 3.30
CA PHE A 75 6.97 -14.16 3.44
C PHE A 75 7.86 -15.38 3.69
N SER A 76 8.88 -15.59 2.85
CA SER A 76 9.79 -16.73 2.96
C SER A 76 11.15 -16.36 2.39
N GLU A 77 12.22 -16.69 3.11
CA GLU A 77 13.62 -16.51 2.68
C GLU A 77 13.95 -15.08 2.18
N GLY A 78 13.37 -14.07 2.82
CA GLY A 78 13.57 -12.67 2.43
C GLY A 78 12.87 -12.28 1.13
N ARG A 79 11.85 -13.03 0.70
CA ARG A 79 10.98 -12.71 -0.43
C ARG A 79 9.52 -12.77 -0.02
N ILE A 80 8.67 -12.21 -0.87
CA ILE A 80 7.22 -12.41 -0.80
C ILE A 80 6.75 -13.28 -1.96
N LEU A 81 5.94 -14.26 -1.63
CA LEU A 81 5.24 -15.12 -2.58
C LEU A 81 3.77 -14.74 -2.59
N ILE A 82 3.18 -14.75 -3.78
CA ILE A 82 1.75 -14.55 -4.00
C ILE A 82 1.20 -15.78 -4.71
N ASN A 83 0.18 -16.41 -4.14
CA ASN A 83 -0.44 -17.64 -4.66
C ASN A 83 0.63 -18.70 -5.01
N ASP A 84 1.57 -18.91 -4.08
CA ASP A 84 2.71 -19.84 -4.15
C ASP A 84 3.75 -19.54 -5.26
N SER A 85 3.59 -18.45 -6.01
CA SER A 85 4.58 -17.96 -6.97
C SER A 85 5.46 -16.88 -6.35
N SER A 86 6.78 -16.96 -6.59
CA SER A 86 7.67 -15.86 -6.27
C SER A 86 7.26 -14.63 -7.07
N LEU A 87 7.13 -13.49 -6.40
CA LEU A 87 6.78 -12.24 -7.08
C LEU A 87 8.03 -11.64 -7.72
N GLU A 88 8.00 -11.39 -9.03
CA GLU A 88 9.05 -10.65 -9.71
C GLU A 88 8.84 -9.15 -9.51
N GLU A 89 9.84 -8.48 -8.94
CA GLU A 89 9.74 -7.08 -8.53
C GLU A 89 10.82 -6.25 -9.21
N PRO A 90 10.68 -5.96 -10.52
CA PRO A 90 11.72 -5.33 -11.34
C PRO A 90 12.04 -3.89 -10.95
N PHE A 91 11.20 -3.27 -10.12
CA PHE A 91 11.36 -1.90 -9.61
C PHE A 91 12.31 -1.81 -8.40
N LEU A 92 12.79 -2.94 -7.89
CA LEU A 92 13.69 -3.01 -6.73
C LEU A 92 15.15 -3.19 -7.15
N ASN A 93 16.07 -2.63 -6.36
CA ASN A 93 17.50 -2.85 -6.55
C ASN A 93 17.90 -4.30 -6.26
N SER A 94 18.89 -4.83 -6.98
CA SER A 94 19.42 -6.18 -6.72
C SER A 94 19.82 -6.37 -5.26
N GLY A 95 19.40 -7.49 -4.66
CA GLY A 95 19.77 -7.85 -3.28
C GLY A 95 18.83 -7.35 -2.19
N TYR A 96 17.69 -6.74 -2.54
CA TYR A 96 16.65 -6.41 -1.56
C TYR A 96 16.17 -7.67 -0.80
N LYS A 97 15.77 -7.47 0.45
CA LYS A 97 15.13 -8.50 1.27
C LYS A 97 13.78 -8.01 1.77
N THR A 98 12.74 -8.79 1.49
CA THR A 98 11.40 -8.61 2.05
C THR A 98 11.25 -9.48 3.28
N GLN A 99 11.51 -8.88 4.44
CA GLN A 99 11.34 -9.57 5.72
C GLN A 99 9.87 -9.70 6.07
N ALA A 100 9.53 -10.76 6.81
CA ALA A 100 8.21 -10.95 7.38
C ALA A 100 7.88 -9.85 8.40
N PRO A 101 6.59 -9.60 8.68
CA PRO A 101 6.17 -8.72 9.77
C PRO A 101 6.87 -9.13 11.09
N SER A 102 7.50 -8.16 11.77
CA SER A 102 7.97 -8.41 13.14
C SER A 102 6.76 -8.47 14.07
N ALA A 103 6.75 -9.38 15.04
CA ALA A 103 5.69 -9.55 16.04
C ALA A 103 5.35 -8.25 16.81
N SER A 104 6.20 -7.23 16.70
CA SER A 104 5.91 -5.83 16.98
C SER A 104 4.98 -5.21 15.92
N ILE A 105 3.79 -5.77 15.72
CA ILE A 105 2.72 -5.05 15.01
C ILE A 105 2.51 -3.77 15.81
N LEU A 106 2.68 -2.60 15.17
CA LEU A 106 2.32 -1.33 15.81
C LEU A 106 0.93 -1.53 16.39
N PRO A 107 0.67 -1.12 17.64
CA PRO A 107 -0.63 -1.35 18.25
C PRO A 107 -1.69 -0.94 17.24
N VAL A 108 -2.52 -1.89 16.77
CA VAL A 108 -3.60 -1.67 15.77
C VAL A 108 -4.58 -0.57 16.24
N ILE A 109 -4.38 -0.11 17.47
CA ILE A 109 -4.90 1.11 18.11
C ILE A 109 -4.61 2.41 17.32
N GLY A 110 -3.54 2.49 16.50
CA GLY A 110 -3.17 3.71 15.76
C GLY A 110 -3.67 3.82 14.31
N VAL A 111 -4.21 2.73 13.72
CA VAL A 111 -4.55 2.66 12.29
C VAL A 111 -5.92 1.98 12.11
N SER A 112 -6.97 2.64 12.58
CA SER A 112 -8.36 2.13 12.62
C SER A 112 -8.79 1.45 11.31
N GLY A 113 -9.26 0.20 11.40
CA GLY A 113 -9.79 -0.57 10.28
C GLY A 113 -8.77 -1.34 9.44
N ASN A 114 -7.49 -1.37 9.82
CA ASN A 114 -6.51 -2.29 9.21
C ASN A 114 -6.64 -3.70 9.79
N ILE A 115 -6.21 -4.71 9.03
CA ILE A 115 -6.13 -6.10 9.49
C ILE A 115 -4.67 -6.48 9.69
N GLY A 116 -4.28 -6.80 10.92
CA GLY A 116 -2.93 -7.28 11.24
C GLY A 116 -2.60 -8.57 10.48
N ILE A 117 -1.32 -8.74 10.13
CA ILE A 117 -0.84 -9.89 9.37
C ILE A 117 0.33 -10.56 10.09
N GLY A 118 0.48 -11.87 9.89
CA GLY A 118 1.70 -12.60 10.21
C GLY A 118 2.49 -12.93 8.93
N ASP A 119 3.31 -13.97 8.99
CA ASP A 119 4.18 -14.40 7.89
C ASP A 119 3.42 -14.89 6.65
N SER A 120 2.16 -15.27 6.80
CA SER A 120 1.29 -15.61 5.67
C SER A 120 -0.18 -15.38 5.98
N GLY A 121 -1.00 -15.27 4.94
CA GLY A 121 -2.44 -15.09 5.09
C GLY A 121 -3.15 -14.89 3.75
N ARG A 122 -4.48 -14.97 3.80
CA ARG A 122 -5.34 -14.61 2.66
C ARG A 122 -5.84 -13.18 2.82
N ILE A 123 -5.78 -12.40 1.75
CA ILE A 123 -6.26 -11.02 1.73
C ILE A 123 -7.79 -11.05 1.57
N PRO A 124 -8.57 -10.52 2.53
CA PRO A 124 -10.02 -10.51 2.43
C PRO A 124 -10.51 -9.47 1.41
N PRO A 125 -11.77 -9.59 0.93
CA PRO A 125 -12.41 -8.57 0.11
C PRO A 125 -12.32 -7.18 0.71
N GLY A 126 -12.04 -6.17 -0.13
CA GLY A 126 -11.95 -4.76 0.28
C GLY A 126 -10.64 -4.35 0.95
N TYR A 127 -9.61 -5.21 0.93
CA TYR A 127 -8.28 -4.92 1.47
C TYR A 127 -7.18 -5.14 0.43
N VAL A 128 -6.06 -4.43 0.59
CA VAL A 128 -4.82 -4.65 -0.16
C VAL A 128 -3.63 -4.82 0.79
N LEU A 129 -2.64 -5.57 0.34
CA LEU A 129 -1.31 -5.62 0.94
C LEU A 129 -0.41 -4.64 0.20
N VAL A 130 0.22 -3.70 0.92
CA VAL A 130 1.09 -2.68 0.32
C VAL A 130 2.46 -2.69 0.97
N LEU A 131 3.51 -2.54 0.17
CA LEU A 131 4.91 -2.44 0.62
C LEU A 131 5.55 -1.17 0.05
N GLY A 132 6.55 -0.65 0.74
CA GLY A 132 7.45 0.33 0.14
C GLY A 132 8.53 -0.35 -0.70
N ASP A 133 9.01 0.35 -1.73
CA ASP A 133 10.09 -0.14 -2.58
C ASP A 133 11.42 -0.17 -1.82
N ASN A 134 11.60 0.75 -0.86
CA ASN A 134 12.74 0.72 0.04
C ASN A 134 12.45 -0.21 1.23
N ARG A 135 12.59 -1.52 1.01
CA ARG A 135 12.13 -2.58 1.92
C ARG A 135 12.64 -2.46 3.36
N GLU A 136 13.86 -2.00 3.56
CA GLU A 136 14.46 -1.90 4.90
C GLU A 136 14.03 -0.63 5.65
N PHE A 137 13.63 0.42 4.92
CA PHE A 137 13.33 1.74 5.48
C PHE A 137 11.86 2.14 5.32
N SER A 138 11.00 1.21 4.90
CA SER A 138 9.58 1.45 4.70
C SER A 138 8.76 0.95 5.88
N THR A 139 7.99 1.85 6.50
CA THR A 139 6.87 1.50 7.38
C THR A 139 5.64 1.22 6.52
N ASP A 140 5.25 -0.04 6.39
CA ASP A 140 4.20 -0.49 5.48
C ASP A 140 3.29 -1.59 6.08
N SER A 141 2.60 -2.38 5.25
CA SER A 141 1.71 -3.43 5.75
C SER A 141 2.40 -4.44 6.66
N ARG A 142 3.74 -4.58 6.59
CA ARG A 142 4.50 -5.41 7.54
C ARG A 142 4.46 -4.85 8.97
N ASN A 143 4.16 -3.58 9.14
CA ASN A 143 4.12 -2.91 10.44
C ASN A 143 2.68 -2.66 10.92
N TYR A 144 1.76 -2.36 9.99
CA TYR A 144 0.40 -1.94 10.32
C TYR A 144 -0.71 -2.73 9.60
N GLY A 145 -0.39 -3.83 8.93
CA GLY A 145 -1.36 -4.74 8.34
C GLY A 145 -1.93 -4.32 6.98
N LEU A 146 -2.94 -5.07 6.55
CA LEU A 146 -3.67 -4.84 5.30
C LEU A 146 -4.46 -3.53 5.35
N ILE A 147 -4.51 -2.83 4.22
CA ILE A 147 -5.15 -1.53 4.09
C ILE A 147 -6.53 -1.69 3.46
N PRO A 148 -7.60 -1.20 4.11
CA PRO A 148 -8.93 -1.22 3.53
C PRO A 148 -9.04 -0.19 2.39
N PHE A 149 -9.83 -0.50 1.35
CA PHE A 149 -10.03 0.35 0.17
C PHE A 149 -10.46 1.78 0.50
N LYS A 150 -11.21 1.97 1.60
CA LYS A 150 -11.65 3.30 2.08
C LYS A 150 -10.50 4.26 2.45
N LYS A 151 -9.28 3.74 2.67
CA LYS A 151 -8.08 4.54 2.96
C LYS A 151 -7.29 4.90 1.71
N LEU A 152 -7.65 4.36 0.54
CA LEU A 152 -6.98 4.65 -0.71
C LEU A 152 -7.49 5.98 -1.26
N ARG A 153 -6.58 6.91 -1.52
CA ARG A 153 -6.90 8.27 -2.00
C ARG A 153 -6.75 8.41 -3.51
N GLY A 154 -5.89 7.60 -4.11
CA GLY A 154 -5.68 7.61 -5.55
C GLY A 154 -4.45 6.82 -5.98
N LYS A 155 -4.32 6.67 -7.29
CA LYS A 155 -3.23 5.98 -7.98
C LYS A 155 -2.28 6.97 -8.64
N VAL A 156 -0.99 6.78 -8.45
CA VAL A 156 0.04 7.52 -9.16
C VAL A 156 -0.01 7.13 -10.64
N ILE A 157 -0.04 8.14 -11.51
CA ILE A 157 -0.04 7.99 -12.96
C ILE A 157 1.39 8.15 -13.50
N THR A 158 2.14 9.12 -12.97
CA THR A 158 3.51 9.43 -13.37
C THR A 158 4.26 10.18 -12.28
N SER A 159 5.59 10.15 -12.32
CA SER A 159 6.50 11.01 -11.54
C SER A 159 7.43 11.80 -12.46
N PHE A 160 8.00 12.90 -11.95
CA PHE A 160 9.01 13.73 -12.63
C PHE A 160 9.75 14.64 -11.65
#